data_AF-A0A7C9H074-F1
#
_entry.id   AF-A0A7C9H074-F1
#
_cell.length_a   1.000
_cell.length_b   1.000
_cell.length_c   1.000
_cell.angle_alpha   90.00
_cell.angle_beta   90.00
_cell.angle_gamma   90.00
#
_symmetry.space_group_name_H-M   'P 1'
#
loop_
_entity.id
_entity.type
_entity.pdbx_description
1 polymer ?
#
loop_
_entity_poly.entity_id
_entity_poly.type
_entity_poly.pdbx_seq_one_letter_code
_entity_poly.pdbx_strand_id
1 'polypeptide(L)'
;MSTFAESELIQELATAVAQLRVALEAERVDDYAVGIDRAGRALDALSNYPGGLDGLKAQIDLLPEQEKTSLRSTLLKAQQDHLVNGELIRAASLKNSALMASLAQQSDSATYSAKGQVANVLGNLLSRKV
;
A
#
# COMPACT_ATOMS: atom_id res chain seq x y z
N MET A 1 -10.21 11.29 -35.42
CA MET A 1 -10.83 11.71 -34.15
C MET A 1 -10.69 10.54 -33.18
N SER A 2 -9.74 10.63 -32.23
CA SER A 2 -9.70 9.82 -31.00
C SER A 2 -8.67 10.32 -29.98
N THR A 3 -7.66 11.11 -30.39
CA THR A 3 -6.51 11.60 -29.57
C THR A 3 -6.80 12.11 -28.15
N PHE A 4 -7.99 12.64 -27.89
CA PHE A 4 -8.40 13.10 -26.56
C PHE A 4 -8.60 11.96 -25.57
N ALA A 5 -9.12 10.81 -26.03
CA ALA A 5 -9.47 9.68 -25.17
C ALA A 5 -8.21 8.96 -24.64
N GLU A 6 -7.17 8.77 -25.47
CA GLU A 6 -5.93 8.13 -25.02
C GLU A 6 -5.20 9.01 -24.00
N SER A 7 -5.16 10.32 -24.26
CA SER A 7 -4.53 11.28 -23.36
C SER A 7 -5.22 11.33 -21.99
N GLU A 8 -6.55 11.38 -21.97
CA GLU A 8 -7.34 11.39 -20.73
C GLU A 8 -7.13 10.11 -19.93
N LEU A 9 -7.12 8.96 -20.59
CA LEU A 9 -6.98 7.67 -19.94
C LEU A 9 -5.59 7.49 -19.31
N ILE A 10 -4.53 7.86 -20.04
CA ILE A 10 -3.15 7.85 -19.52
C ILE A 10 -2.99 8.86 -18.37
N GLN A 11 -3.60 10.03 -18.49
CA GLN A 11 -3.53 11.06 -17.46
C GLN A 11 -4.28 10.66 -16.18
N GLU A 12 -5.41 9.99 -16.29
CA GLU A 12 -6.15 9.46 -15.14
C GLU A 12 -5.34 8.37 -14.43
N LEU A 13 -4.73 7.45 -15.17
CA LEU A 13 -3.83 6.45 -14.59
C LEU A 13 -2.67 7.10 -13.83
N ALA A 14 -1.98 8.05 -14.47
CA ALA A 14 -0.86 8.75 -13.84
C ALA A 14 -1.30 9.51 -12.57
N THR A 15 -2.46 10.15 -12.61
CA THR A 15 -3.05 10.84 -11.46
C THR A 15 -3.38 9.87 -10.33
N ALA A 16 -4.07 8.78 -10.63
CA ALA A 16 -4.51 7.81 -9.64
C ALA A 16 -3.33 7.14 -8.92
N VAL A 17 -2.32 6.71 -9.67
CA VAL A 17 -1.13 6.07 -9.11
C VAL A 17 -0.28 7.05 -8.31
N ALA A 18 -0.14 8.30 -8.77
CA ALA A 18 0.57 9.34 -8.02
C ALA A 18 -0.15 9.72 -6.72
N GLN A 19 -1.49 9.80 -6.73
CA GLN A 19 -2.28 10.06 -5.51
C GLN A 19 -2.14 8.93 -4.50
N LEU A 20 -2.17 7.68 -4.96
CA LEU A 20 -1.89 6.52 -4.10
C LEU A 20 -0.48 6.62 -3.50
N ARG A 21 0.52 7.03 -4.29
CA ARG A 21 1.89 7.24 -3.79
C ARG A 21 1.94 8.26 -2.67
N VAL A 22 1.29 9.41 -2.85
CA VAL A 22 1.21 10.46 -1.82
C VAL A 22 0.54 9.95 -0.55
N ALA A 23 -0.52 9.15 -0.67
CA ALA A 23 -1.19 8.55 0.50
C ALA A 23 -0.26 7.58 1.23
N LEU A 24 0.42 6.68 0.50
CA LEU A 24 1.36 5.69 1.05
C LEU A 24 2.58 6.35 1.70
N GLU A 25 3.18 7.35 1.06
CA GLU A 25 4.33 8.11 1.59
C GLU A 25 3.96 8.87 2.87
N ALA A 26 2.74 9.40 2.95
CA ALA A 26 2.25 10.13 4.11
C ALA A 26 1.66 9.21 5.21
N GLU A 27 1.75 7.89 5.05
CA GLU A 27 1.14 6.88 5.92
C GLU A 27 -0.35 7.14 6.24
N ARG A 28 -1.10 7.74 5.29
CA ARG A 28 -2.52 8.08 5.47
C ARG A 28 -3.41 6.87 5.21
N VAL A 29 -3.47 5.96 6.20
CA VAL A 29 -4.17 4.68 6.10
C VAL A 29 -5.64 4.82 5.68
N ASP A 30 -6.32 5.87 6.13
CA ASP A 30 -7.72 6.15 5.78
C ASP A 30 -7.93 6.35 4.27
N ASP A 31 -6.89 6.83 3.56
CA ASP A 31 -6.94 7.09 2.12
C ASP A 31 -6.57 5.84 1.29
N TYR A 32 -6.01 4.78 1.89
CA TYR A 32 -5.45 3.65 1.15
C TYR A 32 -6.50 2.92 0.33
N ALA A 33 -7.67 2.64 0.92
CA ALA A 33 -8.73 1.91 0.24
C ALA A 33 -9.20 2.65 -1.03
N VAL A 34 -9.41 3.97 -0.90
CA VAL A 34 -9.83 4.83 -2.02
C VAL A 34 -8.74 4.93 -3.07
N GLY A 35 -7.48 5.13 -2.67
CA GLY A 35 -6.35 5.24 -3.58
C GLY A 35 -6.09 3.95 -4.37
N ILE A 36 -6.17 2.79 -3.71
CA ILE A 36 -5.99 1.48 -4.34
C ILE A 36 -7.12 1.20 -5.34
N ASP A 37 -8.37 1.42 -4.94
CA ASP A 37 -9.53 1.22 -5.82
C ASP A 37 -9.46 2.15 -7.05
N ARG A 38 -9.12 3.42 -6.87
CA ARG A 38 -8.96 4.36 -7.98
C ARG A 38 -7.84 3.92 -8.95
N ALA A 39 -6.68 3.54 -8.41
CA ALA A 39 -5.58 3.04 -9.22
C ALA A 39 -5.95 1.75 -9.98
N GLY A 40 -6.68 0.83 -9.34
CA GLY A 40 -7.19 -0.38 -9.94
C GLY A 40 -8.13 -0.10 -11.11
N ARG A 41 -9.14 0.74 -10.90
CA ARG A 41 -10.08 1.13 -11.97
C ARG A 41 -9.40 1.80 -13.16
N ALA A 42 -8.39 2.64 -12.91
CA ALA A 42 -7.62 3.28 -13.98
C ALA A 42 -6.78 2.28 -14.78
N LEU A 43 -6.18 1.29 -14.11
CA LEU A 43 -5.48 0.18 -14.77
C LEU A 43 -6.42 -0.71 -15.58
N ASP A 44 -7.62 -0.99 -15.05
CA ASP A 44 -8.65 -1.75 -15.74
C ASP A 44 -9.17 -1.00 -16.97
N ALA A 45 -9.38 0.31 -16.87
CA ALA A 45 -9.76 1.14 -18.01
C ALA A 45 -8.70 1.11 -19.12
N LEU A 46 -7.41 1.13 -18.76
CA LEU A 46 -6.30 1.03 -19.71
C LEU A 46 -6.23 -0.34 -20.36
N SER A 47 -6.46 -1.40 -19.59
CA SER A 47 -6.45 -2.79 -20.07
C SER A 47 -7.65 -3.10 -20.99
N ASN A 48 -8.80 -2.47 -20.74
CA ASN A 48 -10.03 -2.60 -21.51
C ASN A 48 -10.10 -1.63 -22.72
N TYR A 49 -9.04 -0.88 -23.01
CA TYR A 49 -8.99 -0.03 -24.20
C TYR A 49 -9.21 -0.87 -25.47
N PRO A 50 -9.91 -0.37 -26.51
CA PRO A 50 -10.13 -1.12 -27.74
C PRO A 50 -8.83 -1.59 -28.40
N GLY A 51 -8.69 -2.90 -28.58
CA GLY A 51 -7.44 -3.51 -29.06
C GLY A 51 -6.39 -3.74 -27.95
N GLY A 52 -6.77 -3.54 -26.69
CA GLY A 52 -5.93 -3.69 -25.52
C GLY A 52 -4.79 -2.67 -25.47
N LEU A 53 -3.75 -3.03 -24.71
CA LEU A 53 -2.54 -2.21 -24.59
C LEU A 53 -1.80 -2.04 -25.92
N ASP A 54 -1.84 -3.05 -26.78
CA ASP A 54 -1.24 -2.98 -28.11
C ASP A 54 -1.99 -2.00 -29.01
N GLY A 55 -3.33 -1.98 -28.93
CA GLY A 55 -4.17 -0.99 -29.60
C GLY A 55 -3.90 0.42 -29.11
N LEU A 56 -3.77 0.62 -27.79
CA LEU A 56 -3.42 1.90 -27.20
C LEU A 56 -2.03 2.37 -27.68
N LYS A 57 -1.04 1.48 -27.68
CA LYS A 57 0.31 1.77 -28.17
C LYS A 57 0.30 2.16 -29.64
N ALA A 58 -0.42 1.41 -30.48
CA ALA A 58 -0.56 1.71 -31.89
C ALA A 58 -1.18 3.09 -32.11
N GLN A 59 -2.17 3.49 -31.30
CA GLN A 59 -2.75 4.84 -31.41
C GLN A 59 -1.82 5.94 -30.94
N ILE A 60 -1.07 5.73 -29.86
CA ILE A 60 -0.03 6.68 -29.42
C ILE A 60 1.03 6.87 -30.52
N ASP A 61 1.37 5.81 -31.25
CA ASP A 61 2.37 5.87 -32.31
C ASP A 61 1.91 6.65 -33.55
N LEU A 62 0.60 6.86 -33.71
CA LEU A 62 0.00 7.67 -34.77
C LEU A 62 -0.10 9.16 -34.41
N LEU A 63 0.22 9.53 -33.16
CA LEU A 63 0.20 10.92 -32.71
C LEU A 63 1.38 11.74 -33.24
N PRO A 64 1.25 13.08 -33.30
CA PRO A 64 2.39 13.97 -33.49
C PRO A 64 3.49 13.68 -32.46
N GLU A 65 4.76 13.77 -32.88
CA GLU A 65 5.91 13.40 -32.03
C GLU A 65 5.94 14.13 -30.67
N GLN A 66 5.47 15.37 -30.61
CA GLN A 66 5.39 16.12 -29.36
C GLN A 66 4.36 15.51 -28.38
N GLU A 67 3.16 15.17 -28.85
CA GLU A 67 2.11 14.54 -28.03
C GLU A 67 2.52 13.13 -27.62
N LYS A 68 3.05 12.35 -28.56
CA LYS A 68 3.60 11.01 -28.33
C LYS A 68 4.67 11.01 -27.24
N THR A 69 5.62 11.95 -27.32
CA THR A 69 6.69 12.09 -26.32
C THR A 69 6.12 12.44 -24.95
N SER A 70 5.15 13.36 -24.90
CA SER A 70 4.47 13.74 -23.65
C SER A 70 3.75 12.55 -23.00
N LEU A 71 2.93 11.81 -23.76
CA LEU A 71 2.18 10.67 -23.24
C LEU A 71 3.08 9.52 -22.80
N ARG A 72 4.16 9.24 -23.55
CA ARG A 72 5.17 8.25 -23.15
C ARG A 72 5.88 8.65 -21.86
N SER A 73 6.21 9.92 -21.69
CA SER A 73 6.79 10.43 -20.45
C SER A 73 5.83 10.24 -19.27
N THR A 74 4.55 10.55 -19.45
CA THR A 74 3.50 10.34 -18.44
C THR A 74 3.35 8.86 -18.08
N LEU A 75 3.34 7.96 -19.07
CA LEU A 75 3.29 6.51 -18.84
C LEU A 75 4.51 5.99 -18.07
N LEU A 76 5.71 6.44 -18.43
CA LEU A 76 6.93 6.05 -17.72
C LEU A 76 6.90 6.49 -16.25
N LYS A 77 6.41 7.72 -16.00
CA LYS A 77 6.23 8.20 -14.63
C LYS A 77 5.20 7.38 -13.87
N ALA A 78 4.04 7.10 -14.48
CA ALA A 78 2.99 6.28 -13.86
C ALA A 78 3.50 4.86 -13.54
N GLN A 79 4.30 4.27 -14.43
CA GLN A 79 4.95 2.98 -14.20
C GLN A 79 5.89 3.04 -12.99
N GLN A 80 6.73 4.07 -12.91
CA GLN A 80 7.64 4.24 -11.79
C GLN A 80 6.88 4.40 -10.47
N ASP A 81 5.84 5.24 -10.46
CA ASP A 81 4.99 5.46 -9.28
C ASP A 81 4.30 4.15 -8.86
N HIS A 82 3.85 3.33 -9.80
CA HIS A 82 3.21 2.04 -9.50
C HIS A 82 4.18 1.05 -8.85
N LEU A 83 5.44 0.99 -9.33
CA LEU A 83 6.48 0.15 -8.73
C LEU A 83 6.78 0.59 -7.29
N VAL A 84 6.94 1.89 -7.07
CA VAL A 84 7.17 2.47 -5.74
C VAL A 84 6.00 2.17 -4.81
N ASN A 85 4.76 2.30 -5.27
CA ASN A 85 3.57 1.95 -4.48
C ASN A 85 3.61 0.49 -4.02
N GLY A 86 3.97 -0.44 -4.92
CA GLY A 86 4.12 -1.85 -4.58
C GLY A 86 5.23 -2.13 -3.58
N GLU A 87 6.31 -1.36 -3.59
CA GLU A 87 7.37 -1.44 -2.57
C GLU A 87 6.92 -0.91 -1.21
N LEU A 88 6.25 0.24 -1.18
CA LEU A 88 5.72 0.84 0.04
C LEU A 88 4.70 -0.09 0.73
N ILE A 89 3.78 -0.67 -0.05
CA ILE A 89 2.79 -1.62 0.47
C ILE A 89 3.47 -2.87 1.07
N ARG A 90 4.49 -3.42 0.38
CA ARG A 90 5.26 -4.57 0.88
C ARG A 90 6.01 -4.23 2.16
N ALA A 91 6.66 -3.06 2.21
CA ALA A 91 7.37 -2.59 3.39
C ALA A 91 6.43 -2.41 4.59
N ALA A 92 5.25 -1.82 4.38
CA ALA A 92 4.23 -1.66 5.42
C ALA A 92 3.71 -3.01 5.93
N SER A 93 3.46 -3.97 5.04
CA SER A 93 3.04 -5.32 5.40
C SER A 93 4.09 -6.06 6.24
N LEU A 94 5.37 -5.92 5.88
CA LEU A 94 6.49 -6.48 6.65
C LEU A 94 6.59 -5.85 8.04
N LYS A 95 6.50 -4.51 8.13
CA LYS A 95 6.48 -3.76 9.40
C LYS A 95 5.34 -4.24 10.30
N ASN A 96 4.12 -4.36 9.76
CA ASN A 96 2.95 -4.83 10.51
C ASN A 96 3.12 -6.27 11.00
N SER A 97 3.64 -7.16 10.15
CA SER A 97 3.88 -8.56 10.51
C SER A 97 4.93 -8.69 11.62
N ALA A 98 6.00 -7.90 11.56
CA ALA A 98 7.03 -7.86 12.60
C ALA A 98 6.49 -7.32 13.93
N LEU A 99 5.66 -6.27 13.90
CA LEU A 99 4.99 -5.74 15.10
C LEU A 99 4.06 -6.78 15.73
N MET A 100 3.25 -7.47 14.94
CA MET A 100 2.35 -8.53 15.44
C MET A 100 3.14 -9.70 16.04
N ALA A 101 4.25 -10.12 15.41
CA ALA A 101 5.12 -11.16 15.95
C ALA A 101 5.75 -10.74 17.29
N SER A 102 6.19 -9.49 17.41
CA SER A 102 6.76 -8.95 18.65
C SER A 102 5.71 -8.86 19.77
N LEU A 103 4.50 -8.40 19.46
CA LEU A 103 3.39 -8.37 20.41
C LEU A 103 3.02 -9.78 20.88
N ALA A 104 2.98 -10.77 19.98
CA ALA A 104 2.73 -12.17 20.34
C ALA A 104 3.81 -12.73 21.29
N GLN A 105 5.09 -12.45 21.03
CA GLN A 105 6.20 -12.84 21.91
C GLN A 105 6.13 -12.17 23.29
N GLN A 106 5.68 -10.91 23.35
CA GLN A 106 5.49 -10.20 24.61
C GLN A 106 4.27 -10.71 25.38
N SER A 107 3.17 -11.09 24.71
CA SER A 107 2.02 -11.68 25.37
C SER A 107 2.31 -13.08 25.95
N ASP A 108 3.12 -13.91 25.27
CA ASP A 108 3.48 -15.25 25.75
C ASP A 108 4.45 -15.21 26.96
N SER A 109 5.26 -14.16 27.08
CA SER A 109 6.11 -13.93 28.25
C SER A 109 5.33 -13.31 29.42
N ALA A 110 4.21 -12.63 29.17
CA ALA A 110 3.33 -12.07 30.22
C ALA A 110 2.43 -13.12 30.90
N THR A 111 2.10 -14.22 30.23
CA THR A 111 1.33 -15.34 30.84
C THR A 111 2.12 -16.17 31.85
N TYR A 112 3.46 -16.07 31.85
CA TYR A 112 4.31 -16.74 32.85
C TYR A 112 4.55 -15.91 34.13
N SER A 113 4.14 -14.63 34.18
CA SER A 113 4.33 -13.78 35.37
C SER A 113 3.10 -13.73 36.30
N ALA A 114 1.94 -14.27 35.90
CA ALA A 114 0.68 -14.15 36.65
C ALA A 114 0.21 -15.43 37.38
N LYS A 115 1.03 -16.49 37.44
CA LYS A 115 0.74 -17.74 38.17
C LYS A 115 1.94 -18.31 38.93
N GLY A 116 2.83 -17.46 39.43
CA GLY A 116 3.89 -17.83 40.36
C GLY A 116 3.48 -17.49 41.79
N GLN A 117 3.10 -18.50 42.56
CA GLN A 117 2.76 -18.42 43.99
C GLN A 117 3.73 -17.52 44.77
N VAL A 118 3.23 -16.45 45.39
CA VAL A 118 3.92 -15.87 46.53
C VAL A 118 3.70 -16.85 47.68
N ALA A 119 4.72 -17.64 47.97
CA ALA A 119 4.75 -18.53 49.12
C ALA A 119 4.38 -17.73 50.37
N ASN A 120 3.35 -18.19 51.06
CA ASN A 120 2.82 -17.67 52.32
C ASN A 120 3.84 -17.88 53.46
N VAL A 121 4.97 -17.16 53.43
CA VAL A 121 6.03 -17.25 54.45
C VAL A 121 5.86 -16.18 55.54
N LEU A 122 4.96 -15.21 55.36
CA LEU A 122 4.70 -14.16 56.36
C LEU A 122 3.57 -14.50 57.36
N GLY A 123 2.84 -15.60 57.15
CA GLY A 123 1.73 -16.00 58.03
C GLY A 123 2.14 -16.66 59.36
N ASN A 124 3.41 -17.01 59.55
CA ASN A 124 3.84 -17.85 60.69
C ASN A 124 4.71 -17.14 61.75
N LEU A 125 4.89 -15.82 61.64
CA LEU A 125 5.71 -15.04 62.60
C LEU A 125 4.90 -14.21 63.61
N LEU A 126 3.56 -14.21 63.53
CA LEU A 126 2.69 -13.40 64.41
C LEU A 126 1.82 -14.20 65.40
N SER A 127 1.94 -15.53 65.46
CA SER A 127 1.14 -16.39 66.37
C SER A 127 1.94 -17.03 67.51
N ARG A 128 2.86 -16.31 68.14
CA ARG A 128 3.35 -16.69 69.48
C ARG A 128 3.25 -15.52 70.44
N LYS A 129 2.03 -15.32 70.94
CA LYS A 129 1.76 -14.48 72.11
C LYS A 129 0.88 -15.27 73.08
N VAL A 130 1.51 -16.15 73.85
CA VAL A 130 1.31 -16.42 75.30
C VAL A 130 2.35 -17.43 75.76
#